data_AF-A0A1M5HZ26-F1
#
_entry.id   AF-A0A1M5HZ26-F1
#
_cell.length_a   1.000
_cell.length_b   1.000
_cell.length_c   1.000
_cell.angle_alpha   90.00
_cell.angle_beta   90.00
_cell.angle_gamma   90.00
#
_symmetry.space_group_name_H-M   'P 1'
#
loop_
_entity.id
_entity.type
_entity.pdbx_description
1 polymer ?
#
loop_
_entity_poly.entity_id
_entity_poly.type
_entity_poly.pdbx_seq_one_letter_code
_entity_poly.pdbx_strand_id
1 'polypeptide(L)'
;MLTPVVTSAVLEDPRYRVPAAPPAASGLAWLRSRAPRFCDGPEHARRRAVLDDLLTATTVIPNSAADPAVVLLGGLGLPAERAGDVARVAAAYQPHAPQSAGADAALERLVAACGGRSDATAARLCLLVQAYAGLSALARQRREGRAGPPVPTTRRVAPGGTEVEVDLTDAPFGRGPHACPGRALAEAWSAAWREGCPEAWPAVLA
;
A
#
# COMPACT_ATOMS: atom_id res chain seq x y z
N MET A 1 -22.77 -14.83 2.48
CA MET A 1 -22.68 -14.94 1.00
C MET A 1 -21.22 -14.76 0.64
N LEU A 2 -20.65 -15.63 -0.20
CA LEU A 2 -19.27 -15.50 -0.66
C LEU A 2 -19.20 -14.37 -1.70
N THR A 3 -18.22 -13.48 -1.59
CA THR A 3 -17.97 -12.44 -2.59
C THR A 3 -17.59 -13.12 -3.92
N PRO A 4 -18.26 -12.82 -5.05
CA PRO A 4 -17.92 -13.41 -6.34
C PRO A 4 -16.47 -13.08 -6.73
N VAL A 5 -15.76 -14.06 -7.29
CA VAL A 5 -14.40 -13.87 -7.82
C VAL A 5 -14.47 -13.73 -9.34
N VAL A 6 -13.81 -12.70 -9.89
CA VAL A 6 -13.71 -12.42 -11.32
C VAL A 6 -12.24 -12.32 -11.76
N THR A 7 -11.99 -12.40 -13.07
CA THR A 7 -10.63 -12.36 -13.64
C THR A 7 -10.07 -10.93 -13.66
N SER A 8 -8.74 -10.79 -13.77
CA SER A 8 -8.07 -9.48 -13.79
C SER A 8 -8.43 -8.59 -14.99
N ALA A 9 -9.08 -9.13 -16.02
CA ALA A 9 -9.55 -8.36 -17.18
C ALA A 9 -10.48 -7.20 -16.78
N VAL A 10 -11.22 -7.33 -15.67
CA VAL A 10 -12.10 -6.26 -15.18
C VAL A 10 -11.34 -5.02 -14.68
N LEU A 11 -10.03 -5.11 -14.43
CA LEU A 11 -9.24 -3.97 -13.94
C LEU A 11 -9.10 -2.84 -14.96
N GLU A 12 -9.32 -3.13 -16.24
CA GLU A 12 -9.26 -2.17 -17.35
C GLU A 12 -10.66 -1.74 -17.82
N ASP A 13 -11.72 -2.38 -17.33
CA ASP A 13 -13.10 -2.03 -17.65
C ASP A 13 -13.56 -0.85 -16.76
N PRO A 14 -13.83 0.35 -17.32
CA PRO A 14 -14.20 1.53 -16.55
C PRO A 14 -15.54 1.40 -15.81
N ARG A 15 -16.35 0.37 -16.13
CA ARG A 15 -17.60 0.08 -15.43
C ARG A 15 -17.36 -0.62 -14.09
N TYR A 16 -16.18 -1.20 -13.88
CA TYR A 16 -15.75 -1.77 -12.60
C TYR A 16 -14.99 -0.70 -11.81
N ARG A 17 -15.61 -0.20 -10.75
CA ARG A 17 -15.10 0.94 -9.97
C ARG A 17 -14.33 0.46 -8.75
N VAL A 18 -13.46 1.30 -8.20
CA VAL A 18 -12.86 0.97 -6.89
C VAL A 18 -13.87 1.23 -5.76
N PRO A 19 -13.89 0.43 -4.68
CA PRO A 19 -14.69 0.74 -3.50
C PRO A 19 -14.27 2.10 -2.92
N ALA A 20 -15.21 3.04 -2.83
CA ALA A 20 -14.95 4.39 -2.36
C ALA A 20 -14.81 4.42 -0.84
N ALA A 21 -13.87 5.24 -0.35
CA ALA A 21 -13.74 5.53 1.08
C ALA A 21 -14.55 6.80 1.43
N PRO A 22 -15.43 6.76 2.45
CA PRO A 22 -16.16 7.95 2.89
C PRO A 22 -15.21 9.07 3.34
N PRO A 23 -15.54 10.36 3.11
CA PRO A 23 -14.79 11.49 3.64
C PRO A 23 -14.72 11.46 5.17
N ALA A 24 -13.56 11.80 5.73
CA ALA A 24 -13.38 11.95 7.17
C ALA A 24 -12.27 12.96 7.49
N ALA A 25 -12.32 13.51 8.71
CA ALA A 25 -11.39 14.54 9.17
C ALA A 25 -10.13 13.99 9.86
N SER A 26 -10.18 12.77 10.40
CA SER A 26 -9.08 12.17 11.19
C SER A 26 -8.99 10.65 11.02
N GLY A 27 -7.92 10.06 11.58
CA GLY A 27 -7.73 8.61 11.64
C GLY A 27 -7.60 7.95 10.27
N LEU A 28 -7.68 6.62 10.26
CA LEU A 28 -7.58 5.80 9.06
C LEU A 28 -8.63 6.17 8.02
N ALA A 29 -9.82 6.58 8.45
CA ALA A 29 -10.86 7.08 7.56
C ALA A 29 -10.39 8.30 6.75
N TRP A 30 -9.69 9.26 7.39
CA TRP A 30 -9.11 10.39 6.67
C TRP A 30 -8.07 9.94 5.65
N LEU A 31 -7.11 9.08 6.03
CA LEU A 31 -6.08 8.61 5.11
C LEU A 31 -6.70 7.91 3.88
N ARG A 32 -7.67 7.01 4.11
CA ARG A 32 -8.38 6.31 3.01
C ARG A 32 -9.12 7.27 2.11
N SER A 33 -9.82 8.27 2.68
CA SER A 33 -10.56 9.27 1.90
C SER A 33 -9.67 10.09 0.96
N ARG A 34 -8.35 10.12 1.22
CA ARG A 34 -7.32 10.83 0.45
C ARG A 34 -6.50 9.91 -0.46
N ALA A 35 -6.62 8.59 -0.34
CA ALA A 35 -5.79 7.67 -1.11
C ALA A 35 -6.31 7.52 -2.55
N PRO A 36 -5.43 7.46 -3.57
CA PRO A 36 -5.85 7.22 -4.95
C PRO A 36 -6.56 5.86 -5.12
N ARG A 37 -6.15 4.83 -4.38
CA ARG A 37 -6.71 3.46 -4.48
C ARG A 37 -8.22 3.33 -4.18
N PHE A 38 -8.82 4.35 -3.58
CA PHE A 38 -10.24 4.37 -3.17
C PHE A 38 -11.05 5.45 -3.91
N CYS A 39 -10.55 5.93 -5.05
CA CYS A 39 -11.28 6.85 -5.91
C CYS A 39 -10.97 6.57 -7.39
N ASP A 40 -11.78 7.11 -8.30
CA ASP A 40 -11.59 6.98 -9.75
C ASP A 40 -11.63 8.35 -10.43
N GLY A 41 -11.33 8.39 -11.73
CA GLY A 41 -11.51 9.58 -12.56
C GLY A 41 -10.50 10.70 -12.27
N PRO A 42 -10.88 11.98 -12.46
CA PRO A 42 -9.95 13.10 -12.33
C PRO A 42 -9.31 13.23 -10.95
N GLU A 43 -10.04 12.89 -9.88
CA GLU A 43 -9.50 12.93 -8.51
C GLU A 43 -8.42 11.86 -8.30
N HIS A 44 -8.65 10.65 -8.82
CA HIS A 44 -7.62 9.60 -8.86
C HIS A 44 -6.38 10.08 -9.61
N ALA A 45 -6.55 10.64 -10.83
CA ALA A 45 -5.44 11.11 -11.65
C ALA A 45 -4.58 12.15 -10.93
N ARG A 46 -5.22 13.14 -10.25
CA ARG A 46 -4.50 14.15 -9.45
C ARG A 46 -3.70 13.54 -8.31
N ARG A 47 -4.34 12.69 -7.49
CA ARG A 47 -3.68 12.04 -6.35
C ARG A 47 -2.58 11.10 -6.79
N ARG A 48 -2.77 10.44 -7.93
CA ARG A 48 -1.80 9.52 -8.51
C ARG A 48 -0.57 10.27 -9.01
N ALA A 49 -0.73 11.40 -9.69
CA ALA A 49 0.40 12.25 -10.11
C ALA A 49 1.29 12.65 -8.92
N VAL A 50 0.70 13.11 -7.81
CA VAL A 50 1.46 13.45 -6.60
C VAL A 50 2.25 12.26 -6.04
N LEU A 51 1.66 11.06 -6.10
CA LEU A 51 2.31 9.84 -5.62
C LEU A 51 3.43 9.37 -6.55
N ASP A 52 3.26 9.51 -7.87
CA ASP A 52 4.27 9.18 -8.87
C ASP A 52 5.45 10.17 -8.80
N ASP A 53 5.19 11.47 -8.60
CA ASP A 53 6.22 12.49 -8.35
C ASP A 53 7.01 12.17 -7.08
N LEU A 54 6.30 11.82 -5.99
CA LEU A 54 6.92 11.43 -4.73
C LEU A 54 7.81 10.19 -4.90
N LEU A 55 7.32 9.15 -5.58
CA LEU A 55 8.11 7.94 -5.85
C LEU A 55 9.35 8.25 -6.68
N THR A 56 9.25 9.11 -7.69
CA THR A 56 10.38 9.52 -8.52
C THR A 56 11.42 10.30 -7.71
N ALA A 57 10.99 11.15 -6.78
CA ALA A 57 11.88 11.91 -5.91
C ALA A 57 12.48 11.07 -4.76
N THR A 58 11.82 9.97 -4.38
CA THR A 58 12.25 9.12 -3.26
C THR A 58 13.34 8.16 -3.72
N THR A 59 14.58 8.39 -3.27
CA THR A 59 15.67 7.44 -3.51
C THR A 59 15.61 6.31 -2.50
N VAL A 60 15.23 5.11 -2.95
CA VAL A 60 15.28 3.87 -2.15
C VAL A 60 16.26 2.93 -2.81
N ILE A 61 17.30 2.53 -2.07
CA ILE A 61 18.26 1.51 -2.50
C ILE A 61 17.89 0.21 -1.78
N PRO A 62 17.34 -0.79 -2.49
CA PRO A 62 17.06 -2.09 -1.90
C PRO A 62 18.32 -2.74 -1.32
N ASN A 63 18.21 -3.28 -0.11
CA ASN A 63 19.29 -3.93 0.61
C ASN A 63 18.73 -5.16 1.31
N SER A 64 19.20 -6.36 0.93
CA SER A 64 18.68 -7.62 1.46
C SER A 64 18.69 -7.69 3.00
N ALA A 65 19.65 -7.05 3.67
CA ALA A 65 19.78 -7.05 5.12
C ALA A 65 18.94 -5.97 5.85
N ALA A 66 18.36 -5.00 5.15
CA ALA A 66 17.68 -3.85 5.76
C ALA A 66 16.15 -3.98 5.72
N ASP A 67 15.48 -3.54 6.78
CA ASP A 67 14.00 -3.48 6.83
C ASP A 67 13.51 -2.50 5.75
N PRO A 68 12.74 -2.96 4.74
CA PRO A 68 12.24 -2.08 3.68
C PRO A 68 11.40 -0.92 4.20
N ALA A 69 10.70 -1.10 5.33
CA ALA A 69 9.89 -0.06 5.95
C ALA A 69 10.77 1.10 6.44
N VAL A 70 11.90 0.76 7.06
CA VAL A 70 12.88 1.72 7.58
C VAL A 70 13.58 2.45 6.45
N VAL A 71 14.00 1.73 5.41
CA VAL A 71 14.62 2.35 4.23
C VAL A 71 13.64 3.33 3.57
N LEU A 72 12.37 2.96 3.44
CA LEU A 72 11.35 3.83 2.85
C LEU A 72 11.03 5.04 3.75
N LEU A 73 10.99 4.87 5.07
CA LEU A 73 10.87 5.99 6.01
C LEU A 73 12.02 6.99 5.81
N GLY A 74 13.26 6.51 5.78
CA GLY A 74 14.44 7.35 5.54
C GLY A 74 14.39 8.07 4.19
N GLY A 75 14.01 7.37 3.12
CA GLY A 75 13.85 7.98 1.78
C GLY A 75 12.78 9.06 1.72
N LEU A 76 11.78 9.00 2.60
CA LEU A 76 10.71 9.99 2.71
C LEU A 76 10.97 11.09 3.75
N GLY A 77 12.17 11.10 4.35
CA GLY A 77 12.57 12.07 5.37
C GLY A 77 11.83 11.89 6.69
N LEU A 78 11.40 10.67 7.02
CA LEU A 78 10.68 10.35 8.23
C LEU A 78 11.55 9.54 9.22
N PRO A 79 11.33 9.70 10.54
CA PRO A 79 12.15 9.03 11.54
C PRO A 79 11.97 7.50 11.53
N ALA A 80 13.07 6.76 11.67
CA ALA A 80 13.09 5.30 11.61
C ALA A 80 12.27 4.64 12.74
N GLU A 81 12.19 5.27 13.91
CA GLU A 81 11.42 4.79 15.06
C GLU A 81 9.90 4.71 14.78
N ARG A 82 9.44 5.30 13.67
CA ARG A 82 8.06 5.21 13.22
C ARG A 82 7.71 3.92 12.49
N ALA A 83 8.65 3.01 12.27
CA ALA A 83 8.38 1.72 11.62
C ALA A 83 7.23 0.95 12.30
N GLY A 84 7.18 0.93 13.63
CA GLY A 84 6.10 0.30 14.38
C GLY A 84 4.73 0.98 14.20
N ASP A 85 4.71 2.30 13.99
CA ASP A 85 3.48 3.04 13.67
C ASP A 85 2.99 2.70 12.27
N VAL A 86 3.90 2.61 11.28
CA VAL A 86 3.57 2.18 9.90
C VAL A 86 2.96 0.78 9.91
N ALA A 87 3.57 -0.17 10.64
CA ALA A 87 3.07 -1.55 10.73
C ALA A 87 1.63 -1.61 11.28
N ARG A 88 1.34 -0.86 12.36
CA ARG A 88 0.00 -0.79 12.97
C ARG A 88 -1.03 -0.20 12.01
N VAL A 89 -0.68 0.89 11.33
CA VAL A 89 -1.55 1.53 10.35
C VAL A 89 -1.80 0.60 9.16
N ALA A 90 -0.77 -0.06 8.66
CA ALA A 90 -0.88 -0.98 7.52
C ALA A 90 -1.77 -2.20 7.82
N ALA A 91 -1.66 -2.78 9.01
CA ALA A 91 -2.51 -3.89 9.44
C ALA A 91 -4.01 -3.51 9.45
N ALA A 92 -4.31 -2.25 9.73
CA ALA A 92 -5.67 -1.73 9.77
C ALA A 92 -6.05 -0.95 8.50
N TYR A 93 -5.20 -0.82 7.48
CA TYR A 93 -5.42 0.13 6.37
C TYR A 93 -6.58 -0.24 5.46
N GLN A 94 -6.82 -1.52 5.22
CA GLN A 94 -7.92 -1.93 4.35
C GLN A 94 -9.28 -1.72 5.05
N PRO A 95 -10.34 -1.22 4.37
CA PRO A 95 -11.64 -0.95 4.99
C PRO A 95 -12.29 -2.14 5.71
N HIS A 96 -11.96 -3.36 5.27
CA HIS A 96 -12.48 -4.62 5.82
C HIS A 96 -11.58 -5.22 6.91
N ALA A 97 -10.40 -4.66 7.15
CA ALA A 97 -9.53 -5.10 8.23
C ALA A 97 -10.07 -4.58 9.57
N PRO A 98 -9.83 -5.29 10.69
CA PRO A 98 -10.19 -4.80 12.02
C PRO A 98 -9.62 -3.40 12.28
N GLN A 99 -10.50 -2.46 12.65
CA GLN A 99 -10.12 -1.11 13.02
C GLN A 99 -9.86 -1.03 14.52
N SER A 100 -8.94 -0.17 14.94
CA SER A 100 -8.68 0.06 16.36
C SER A 100 -8.25 1.50 16.63
N ALA A 101 -8.61 2.01 17.81
CA ALA A 101 -8.14 3.30 18.28
C ALA A 101 -6.60 3.39 18.33
N GLY A 102 -5.92 2.25 18.55
CA GLY A 102 -4.46 2.17 18.52
C GLY A 102 -3.87 2.43 17.13
N ALA A 103 -4.54 1.97 16.07
CA ALA A 103 -4.12 2.22 14.70
C ALA A 103 -4.38 3.68 14.29
N ASP A 104 -5.50 4.27 14.72
CA ASP A 104 -5.75 5.70 14.53
C ASP A 104 -4.70 6.54 15.25
N ALA A 105 -4.40 6.25 16.52
CA ALA A 105 -3.37 6.96 17.27
C ALA A 105 -1.97 6.83 16.63
N ALA A 106 -1.65 5.67 16.04
CA ALA A 106 -0.41 5.50 15.27
C ALA A 106 -0.37 6.37 14.02
N LEU A 107 -1.50 6.45 13.30
CA LEU A 107 -1.60 7.36 12.15
C LEU A 107 -1.43 8.81 12.56
N GLU A 108 -2.03 9.24 13.67
CA GLU A 108 -1.91 10.63 14.14
C GLU A 108 -0.46 11.01 14.45
N ARG A 109 0.35 10.08 15.00
CA ARG A 109 1.79 10.30 15.20
C ARG A 109 2.54 10.42 13.87
N LEU A 110 2.19 9.63 12.86
CA LEU A 110 2.78 9.74 11.53
C LEU A 110 2.40 11.06 10.85
N VAL A 111 1.14 11.49 10.98
CA VAL A 111 0.67 12.80 10.49
C VAL A 111 1.45 13.94 11.15
N ALA A 112 1.65 13.88 12.48
CA ALA A 112 2.45 14.85 13.20
C ALA A 112 3.92 14.86 12.72
N ALA A 113 4.52 13.68 12.50
CA ALA A 113 5.87 13.57 11.95
C ALA A 113 6.00 14.16 10.52
N CYS A 114 4.92 14.16 9.75
CA CYS A 114 4.84 14.82 8.45
C CYS A 114 4.53 16.33 8.52
N GLY A 115 4.36 16.92 9.72
CA GLY A 115 4.04 18.33 9.89
C GLY A 115 2.54 18.67 9.83
N GLY A 116 1.66 17.68 9.92
CA GLY A 116 0.20 17.87 9.94
C GLY A 116 -0.51 17.36 8.69
N ARG A 117 -1.83 17.54 8.64
CA ARG A 117 -2.67 17.03 7.55
C ARG A 117 -2.55 17.91 6.30
N SER A 118 -2.18 17.29 5.19
CA SER A 118 -2.16 17.89 3.86
C SER A 118 -2.29 16.78 2.82
N ASP A 119 -2.52 17.13 1.56
CA ASP A 119 -2.51 16.14 0.47
C ASP A 119 -1.10 15.53 0.29
N ALA A 120 -0.04 16.30 0.53
CA ALA A 120 1.34 15.79 0.53
C ALA A 120 1.57 14.77 1.65
N THR A 121 1.07 15.03 2.86
CA THR A 121 1.10 14.08 3.98
C THR A 121 0.33 12.81 3.64
N ALA A 122 -0.87 12.94 3.09
CA ALA A 122 -1.67 11.79 2.68
C ALA A 122 -0.94 10.95 1.62
N ALA A 123 -0.31 11.56 0.62
CA ALA A 123 0.46 10.86 -0.40
C ALA A 123 1.63 10.07 0.20
N ARG A 124 2.44 10.69 1.08
CA ARG A 124 3.55 10.01 1.79
C ARG A 124 3.08 8.81 2.60
N LEU A 125 2.02 8.99 3.39
CA LEU A 125 1.50 7.92 4.24
C LEU A 125 0.82 6.82 3.43
N CYS A 126 0.12 7.16 2.35
CA CYS A 126 -0.46 6.18 1.42
C CYS A 126 0.62 5.33 0.75
N LEU A 127 1.74 5.94 0.38
CA LEU A 127 2.88 5.23 -0.19
C LEU A 127 3.51 4.29 0.84
N LEU A 128 3.85 4.80 2.04
CA LEU A 128 4.43 4.01 3.13
C LEU A 128 3.61 2.79 3.49
N VAL A 129 2.31 3.00 3.75
CA VAL A 129 1.42 1.96 4.25
C VAL A 129 1.22 0.85 3.21
N GLN A 130 1.05 1.23 1.94
CA GLN A 130 0.88 0.26 0.87
C GLN A 130 2.17 -0.46 0.52
N ALA A 131 3.30 0.25 0.51
CA ALA A 131 4.61 -0.35 0.29
C ALA A 131 4.97 -1.33 1.41
N TYR A 132 4.71 -0.97 2.68
CA TYR A 132 4.86 -1.88 3.82
C TYR A 132 4.07 -3.17 3.60
N ALA A 133 2.75 -3.06 3.37
CA ALA A 133 1.91 -4.24 3.20
C ALA A 133 2.36 -5.13 2.02
N GLY A 134 2.69 -4.51 0.88
CA GLY A 134 3.15 -5.23 -0.31
C GLY A 134 4.51 -5.89 -0.14
N LEU A 135 5.48 -5.16 0.41
CA LEU A 135 6.86 -5.67 0.62
C LEU A 135 6.91 -6.71 1.74
N SER A 136 6.15 -6.55 2.83
CA SER A 136 6.05 -7.60 3.86
C SER A 136 5.43 -8.88 3.31
N ALA A 137 4.38 -8.78 2.49
CA ALA A 137 3.76 -9.94 1.86
C ALA A 137 4.72 -10.63 0.87
N LEU A 138 5.42 -9.85 0.04
CA LEU A 138 6.45 -10.34 -0.89
C LEU A 138 7.61 -11.01 -0.16
N ALA A 139 8.14 -10.39 0.89
CA ALA A 139 9.20 -10.94 1.72
C ALA A 139 8.83 -12.29 2.33
N ARG A 140 7.62 -12.39 2.88
CA ARG A 140 7.08 -13.62 3.46
C ARG A 140 6.97 -14.71 2.39
N GLN A 141 6.40 -14.36 1.23
CA GLN A 141 6.28 -15.28 0.10
C GLN A 141 7.65 -15.83 -0.35
N ARG A 142 8.68 -14.97 -0.42
CA ARG A 142 10.05 -15.39 -0.76
C ARG A 142 10.66 -16.34 0.25
N ARG A 143 10.48 -16.07 1.55
CA ARG A 143 10.94 -16.96 2.64
C ARG A 143 10.28 -18.33 2.59
N GLU A 144 9.00 -18.38 2.22
CA GLU A 144 8.22 -19.61 2.16
C GLU A 144 8.33 -20.34 0.81
N GLY A 145 9.14 -19.83 -0.14
CA GLY A 145 9.29 -20.42 -1.46
C GLY A 145 8.01 -20.45 -2.31
N ARG A 146 7.00 -19.64 -1.97
CA ARG A 146 5.71 -19.64 -2.68
C ARG A 146 5.79 -18.87 -4.00
N ALA A 147 5.15 -19.39 -5.03
CA ALA A 147 4.92 -18.67 -6.28
C ALA A 147 3.62 -17.83 -6.22
N GLY A 148 3.41 -16.98 -7.22
CA GLY A 148 2.20 -16.16 -7.34
C GLY A 148 2.35 -14.70 -6.86
N PRO A 149 1.27 -13.92 -6.87
CA PRO A 149 1.26 -12.54 -6.38
C PRO A 149 1.33 -12.46 -4.84
N PRO A 150 2.06 -11.48 -4.26
CA PRO A 150 2.08 -11.29 -2.81
C PRO A 150 0.73 -10.79 -2.27
N VAL A 151 -0.05 -10.12 -3.11
CA VAL A 151 -1.44 -9.76 -2.85
C VAL A 151 -2.30 -10.50 -3.89
N PRO A 152 -2.97 -11.59 -3.51
CA PRO A 152 -3.62 -12.48 -4.47
C PRO A 152 -4.93 -11.96 -5.03
N THR A 153 -5.61 -11.08 -4.29
CA THR A 153 -6.87 -10.51 -4.72
C THR A 153 -6.94 -9.01 -4.44
N THR A 154 -7.74 -8.31 -5.23
CA THR A 154 -8.20 -6.94 -4.95
C THR A 154 -9.72 -6.88 -5.07
N ARG A 155 -10.33 -5.71 -4.84
CA ARG A 155 -11.78 -5.54 -4.91
C ARG A 155 -12.22 -4.48 -5.91
N ARG A 156 -13.40 -4.69 -6.48
CA ARG A 156 -14.09 -3.76 -7.38
C ARG A 156 -15.58 -3.75 -7.06
N VAL A 157 -16.24 -2.66 -7.41
CA VAL A 157 -17.69 -2.55 -7.47
C VAL A 157 -18.10 -2.81 -8.92
N ALA A 158 -18.83 -3.90 -9.14
CA ALA A 158 -19.35 -4.27 -10.46
C ALA A 158 -20.44 -3.29 -10.92
N PRO A 159 -20.82 -3.28 -12.22
CA PRO A 159 -21.83 -2.34 -12.74
C PRO A 159 -23.19 -2.38 -12.03
N GLY A 160 -23.54 -3.54 -11.44
CA GLY A 160 -24.76 -3.71 -10.63
C GLY A 160 -24.63 -3.23 -9.17
N GLY A 161 -23.52 -2.62 -8.77
CA GLY A 161 -23.27 -2.13 -7.41
C GLY A 161 -22.72 -3.16 -6.44
N THR A 162 -22.65 -4.43 -6.82
CA THR A 162 -22.11 -5.51 -5.98
C THR A 162 -20.58 -5.46 -5.91
N GLU A 163 -20.02 -5.60 -4.71
CA GLU A 163 -18.58 -5.79 -4.54
C GLU A 163 -18.15 -7.18 -5.03
N VAL A 164 -17.07 -7.25 -5.80
CA VAL A 164 -16.46 -8.48 -6.31
C VAL A 164 -14.97 -8.52 -5.94
N GLU A 165 -14.45 -9.72 -5.72
CA GLU A 165 -13.01 -9.95 -5.63
C GLU A 165 -12.45 -10.21 -7.02
N VAL A 166 -11.27 -9.67 -7.28
CA VAL A 166 -10.56 -9.81 -8.54
C VAL A 166 -9.30 -10.60 -8.29
N ASP A 167 -9.15 -11.74 -8.96
CA ASP A 167 -7.93 -12.55 -8.94
C ASP A 167 -6.78 -11.81 -9.63
N LEU A 168 -5.64 -11.71 -8.96
CA LEU A 168 -4.43 -11.03 -9.43
C LEU A 168 -3.34 -12.00 -9.92
N THR A 169 -3.64 -13.28 -10.06
CA THR A 169 -2.67 -14.31 -10.48
C THR A 169 -1.94 -13.94 -11.79
N ASP A 170 -2.66 -13.42 -12.79
CA ASP A 170 -2.11 -12.96 -14.08
C ASP A 170 -1.87 -11.44 -14.14
N ALA A 171 -2.02 -10.75 -13.00
CA ALA A 171 -1.84 -9.30 -12.84
C ALA A 171 -1.27 -8.95 -11.45
N PRO A 172 -0.07 -9.43 -11.08
CA PRO A 172 0.45 -9.33 -9.71
C PRO A 172 0.64 -7.90 -9.20
N PHE A 173 0.71 -6.94 -10.11
CA PHE A 173 0.79 -5.51 -9.84
C PHE A 173 -0.46 -4.75 -10.31
N GLY A 174 -1.57 -5.43 -10.57
CA GLY A 174 -2.76 -4.86 -11.18
C GLY A 174 -2.55 -4.44 -12.64
N ARG A 175 -3.59 -3.80 -13.21
CA ARG A 175 -3.64 -3.31 -14.60
C ARG A 175 -4.41 -1.99 -14.67
N GLY A 176 -4.32 -1.32 -15.82
CA GLY A 176 -5.07 -0.10 -16.10
C GLY A 176 -4.72 1.08 -15.17
N PRO A 177 -5.66 2.02 -14.97
CA PRO A 177 -5.43 3.24 -14.18
C PRO A 177 -4.95 2.99 -12.75
N HIS A 178 -5.30 1.84 -12.17
CA HIS A 178 -4.97 1.45 -10.80
C HIS A 178 -3.79 0.47 -10.70
N ALA A 179 -3.00 0.31 -11.77
CA ALA A 179 -1.77 -0.47 -11.71
C ALA A 179 -0.82 0.05 -10.62
N CYS A 180 -0.18 -0.86 -9.89
CA CYS A 180 0.64 -0.57 -8.73
C CYS A 180 1.82 0.35 -9.12
N PRO A 181 1.93 1.55 -8.53
CA PRO A 181 3.03 2.46 -8.80
C PRO A 181 4.37 1.93 -8.27
N GLY A 182 4.33 1.09 -7.24
CA GLY A 182 5.52 0.52 -6.60
C GLY A 182 6.10 -0.72 -7.30
N ARG A 183 5.69 -1.04 -8.53
CA ARG A 183 6.14 -2.26 -9.24
C ARG A 183 7.65 -2.34 -9.35
N ALA A 184 8.30 -1.30 -9.88
CA ALA A 184 9.75 -1.28 -10.06
C ALA A 184 10.50 -1.44 -8.73
N LEU A 185 10.02 -0.78 -7.67
CA LEU A 185 10.59 -0.90 -6.33
C LEU A 185 10.45 -2.31 -5.77
N ALA A 186 9.27 -2.92 -5.90
CA ALA A 186 9.02 -4.29 -5.44
C ALA A 186 9.85 -5.33 -6.21
N GLU A 187 10.02 -5.16 -7.52
CA GLU A 187 10.88 -6.01 -8.35
C GLU A 187 12.35 -5.87 -7.94
N ALA A 188 12.82 -4.65 -7.65
CA ALA A 188 14.18 -4.40 -7.19
C ALA A 188 14.46 -5.03 -5.81
N TRP A 189 13.53 -4.91 -4.86
CA TRP A 189 13.59 -5.64 -3.57
C TRP A 189 13.58 -7.15 -3.76
N SER A 190 12.70 -7.66 -4.62
CA SER A 190 12.66 -9.08 -4.95
C SER A 190 13.97 -9.57 -5.56
N ALA A 191 14.68 -8.74 -6.31
CA ALA A 191 15.98 -9.07 -6.87
C ALA A 191 17.04 -9.16 -5.77
N ALA A 192 17.10 -8.16 -4.88
CA ALA A 192 18.03 -8.15 -3.75
C ALA A 192 17.87 -9.37 -2.83
N TRP A 193 16.64 -9.85 -2.62
CA TRP A 193 16.39 -11.03 -1.78
C TRP A 193 16.67 -12.38 -2.44
N ARG A 194 16.94 -12.45 -3.75
CA ARG A 194 17.35 -13.71 -4.39
C ARG A 194 18.68 -14.23 -3.85
N GLU A 195 19.51 -13.34 -3.33
CA GLU A 195 20.80 -13.63 -2.70
C GLU A 195 20.67 -14.00 -1.21
N GLY A 196 19.44 -14.02 -0.68
CA GLY A 196 19.10 -14.34 0.70
C GLY A 196 18.12 -13.32 1.30
N CYS A 197 16.96 -13.78 1.76
CA CYS A 197 16.02 -12.97 2.54
C CYS A 197 16.25 -13.29 4.03
N PRO A 198 16.61 -12.31 4.89
CA PRO A 198 16.85 -12.58 6.30
C PRO A 198 15.56 -13.10 6.98
N GLU A 199 15.72 -14.02 7.94
CA GLU A 199 14.58 -14.61 8.69
C GLU A 199 13.71 -13.55 9.37
N ALA A 200 14.38 -12.53 9.92
CA ALA A 200 13.81 -11.31 10.43
C ALA A 200 14.76 -10.15 10.16
N TRP A 201 14.21 -8.99 9.82
CA TRP A 201 15.00 -7.77 9.95
C TRP A 201 15.16 -7.47 11.43
N PRO A 202 16.36 -7.11 11.90
CA PRO A 202 16.48 -6.55 13.22
C PRO A 202 15.51 -5.36 13.25
N ALA A 203 14.46 -5.46 14.06
CA ALA A 203 13.67 -4.30 14.41
C ALA A 203 14.72 -3.27 14.82
N VAL A 204 14.79 -2.15 14.10
CA VAL A 204 15.72 -1.07 14.44
C VAL A 204 15.59 -0.88 15.94
N LEU A 205 16.69 -1.19 16.63
CA LEU A 205 16.72 -1.28 18.08
C LEU A 205 16.17 0.02 18.65
N ALA A 206 15.35 -0.17 19.68
CA ALA A 206 14.59 0.82 20.42
C ALA A 206 15.33 2.12 20.74
#